data_AF-A0A0S8GGM8-F1
#
_entry.id   AF-A0A0S8GGM8-F1
#
_cell.length_a   1.000
_cell.length_b   1.000
_cell.length_c   1.000
_cell.angle_alpha   90.00
_cell.angle_beta   90.00
_cell.angle_gamma   90.00
#
_symmetry.space_group_name_H-M   'P 1'
#
loop_
_entity.id
_entity.type
_entity.pdbx_description
1 polymer ?
#
loop_
_entity_poly.entity_id
_entity_poly.type
_entity_poly.pdbx_seq_one_letter_code
_entity_poly.pdbx_strand_id
1 'polypeptide(L)'
;GALFENAYATPVCTPTRVKILTGLYPNRSGFLERLDSPLDPERNNRLPVHLKTFGHVFQSAGYKTAIAGKWHLGDFERYPDQLASHGFDEHCL
;
A
#
# COMPACT_ATOMS: atom_id res chain seq x y z
N GLY A 1 9.13 10.19 23.66
CA GLY A 1 8.71 9.25 22.60
C GLY A 1 7.96 8.09 23.22
N ALA A 2 7.58 7.09 22.42
CA ALA A 2 6.95 5.86 22.91
C ALA A 2 7.68 4.65 22.32
N LEU A 3 7.96 3.65 23.16
CA LEU A 3 8.50 2.36 22.76
C LEU A 3 7.41 1.30 22.91
N PHE A 4 7.19 0.52 21.86
CA PHE A 4 6.32 -0.65 21.90
C PHE A 4 7.22 -1.89 22.01
N GLU A 5 7.17 -2.59 23.15
CA GLU A 5 7.92 -3.85 23.35
C GLU A 5 7.43 -4.96 22.41
N ASN A 6 6.18 -4.85 21.94
CA ASN A 6 5.54 -5.81 21.06
C ASN A 6 4.88 -5.09 19.89
N ALA A 7 5.44 -5.24 18.69
CA ALA A 7 4.91 -4.73 17.44
C ALA A 7 5.04 -5.78 16.34
N TYR A 8 3.96 -6.02 15.59
CA TYR A 8 3.86 -7.17 14.69
C TYR A 8 3.55 -6.75 13.25
N ALA A 9 4.19 -7.44 12.32
CA ALA A 9 3.98 -7.33 10.88
C ALA A 9 3.69 -8.72 10.28
N THR A 10 3.40 -8.76 8.99
CA THR A 10 3.38 -10.03 8.25
C THR A 10 4.81 -10.39 7.82
N PRO A 11 5.12 -11.68 7.58
CA PRO A 11 6.48 -12.10 7.23
C PRO A 11 6.94 -11.62 5.84
N VAL A 12 6.05 -11.00 5.05
CA VAL A 12 6.31 -10.58 3.68
C VAL A 12 5.99 -9.10 3.51
N CYS A 13 6.80 -8.41 2.72
CA CYS A 13 6.71 -6.97 2.52
C CYS A 13 5.39 -6.50 1.91
N THR A 14 4.86 -7.18 0.88
CA THR A 14 3.59 -6.81 0.22
C THR A 14 2.40 -6.79 1.20
N PRO A 15 2.05 -7.90 1.90
CA PRO A 15 0.96 -7.88 2.89
C PRO A 15 1.18 -6.87 4.01
N THR A 16 2.42 -6.69 4.49
CA THR A 16 2.72 -5.69 5.52
C THR A 16 2.42 -4.27 5.04
N ARG A 17 2.82 -3.92 3.81
CA ARG A 17 2.57 -2.59 3.22
C ARG A 17 1.09 -2.34 3.01
N VAL A 18 0.37 -3.32 2.46
CA VAL A 18 -1.09 -3.21 2.28
C VAL A 18 -1.79 -3.05 3.63
N LYS A 19 -1.38 -3.81 4.66
CA LYS A 19 -1.96 -3.71 6.00
C LYS A 19 -1.73 -2.33 6.63
N ILE A 20 -0.53 -1.77 6.51
CA ILE A 20 -0.24 -0.42 7.02
C ILE A 20 -1.04 0.64 6.25
N LEU A 21 -1.12 0.53 4.92
CA LEU A 21 -1.83 1.50 4.10
C LEU A 21 -3.33 1.48 4.33
N THR A 22 -3.94 0.29 4.36
CA THR A 22 -5.41 0.12 4.32
C THR A 22 -6.03 -0.22 5.67
N GLY A 23 -5.23 -0.62 6.66
CA GLY A 23 -5.71 -1.17 7.94
C GLY A 23 -6.32 -2.58 7.83
N LEU A 24 -6.33 -3.19 6.63
CA LEU A 24 -6.95 -4.49 6.40
C LEU A 24 -5.96 -5.64 6.56
N TYR A 25 -6.42 -6.73 7.18
CA TYR A 25 -5.68 -7.99 7.20
C TYR A 25 -5.57 -8.60 5.79
N PRO A 26 -4.51 -9.39 5.51
CA PRO A 26 -4.30 -10.08 4.24
C PRO A 26 -5.53 -10.82 3.68
N ASN A 27 -6.30 -11.48 4.55
CA ASN A 27 -7.52 -12.20 4.16
C ASN A 27 -8.68 -11.28 3.73
N ARG A 28 -8.65 -9.99 4.09
CA ARG A 28 -9.65 -8.98 3.73
C ARG A 28 -9.20 -8.14 2.54
N SER A 29 -7.91 -7.88 2.42
CA SER A 29 -7.33 -7.16 1.27
C SER A 29 -7.08 -8.07 0.06
N GLY A 30 -7.01 -9.39 0.27
CA GLY A 30 -6.64 -10.38 -0.74
C GLY A 30 -5.13 -10.52 -0.95
N PHE A 31 -4.30 -9.74 -0.27
CA PHE A 31 -2.83 -9.77 -0.39
C PHE A 31 -2.23 -10.78 0.58
N LEU A 32 -2.26 -12.05 0.21
CA LEU A 32 -1.70 -13.15 1.01
C LEU A 32 -0.19 -13.34 0.79
N GLU A 33 0.29 -13.05 -0.41
CA GLU A 33 1.69 -13.24 -0.81
C GLU A 33 2.31 -11.97 -1.38
N ARG A 34 3.56 -12.11 -1.85
CA ARG A 34 4.24 -11.08 -2.64
C ARG A 34 3.44 -10.72 -3.88
N LEU A 35 3.48 -9.45 -4.25
CA LEU A 35 2.78 -8.97 -5.45
C LEU A 35 3.43 -9.52 -6.73
N ASP A 36 4.75 -9.68 -6.73
CA ASP A 36 5.55 -10.28 -7.80
C ASP A 36 5.67 -11.81 -7.67
N SER A 37 4.75 -12.47 -6.95
CA SER A 37 4.76 -13.93 -6.81
C SER A 37 4.37 -14.58 -8.15
N PRO A 38 5.15 -15.54 -8.67
CA PRO A 38 4.78 -16.28 -9.88
C PRO A 38 3.58 -17.22 -9.65
N LEU A 39 3.17 -17.39 -8.40
CA LEU A 39 2.05 -18.25 -8.00
C LEU A 39 0.67 -17.61 -8.25
N ASP A 40 0.63 -16.30 -8.50
CA ASP A 40 -0.60 -15.56 -8.81
C ASP A 40 -0.36 -14.65 -10.03
N PRO A 41 -0.27 -15.21 -11.25
CA PRO A 41 0.07 -14.45 -12.46
C PRO A 41 -1.05 -13.52 -12.93
N GLU A 42 -2.29 -13.79 -12.53
CA GLU A 42 -3.47 -12.97 -12.82
C GLU A 42 -3.60 -11.77 -11.86
N ARG A 43 -2.74 -11.72 -10.83
CA ARG A 43 -2.79 -10.66 -9.84
C ARG A 43 -2.42 -9.34 -10.49
N ASN A 44 -3.37 -8.42 -10.44
CA ASN A 44 -3.15 -7.06 -10.89
C ASN A 44 -2.00 -6.50 -10.04
N ASN A 45 -0.84 -6.23 -10.67
CA ASN A 45 0.40 -5.73 -10.05
C ASN A 45 0.24 -4.30 -9.47
N ARG A 46 -0.88 -4.00 -8.83
CA ARG A 46 -1.21 -2.74 -8.18
C ARG A 46 -2.15 -2.96 -7.02
N LEU A 47 -2.12 -2.03 -6.07
CA LEU A 47 -3.20 -1.93 -5.08
C LEU A 47 -4.53 -1.60 -5.81
N PRO A 48 -5.63 -2.33 -5.56
CA PRO A 48 -6.91 -2.03 -6.19
C PRO A 48 -7.45 -0.68 -5.73
N VAL A 49 -7.91 0.13 -6.69
CA VAL A 49 -8.40 1.50 -6.47
C VAL A 49 -9.57 1.63 -5.48
N HIS A 50 -10.29 0.54 -5.22
CA HIS A 50 -11.39 0.53 -4.23
C HIS A 50 -10.88 0.39 -2.79
N LEU A 51 -9.63 -0.07 -2.57
CA LEU A 51 -9.03 -0.16 -1.24
C LEU A 51 -8.54 1.22 -0.82
N LYS A 52 -9.24 1.81 0.14
CA LYS A 52 -8.86 3.09 0.73
C LYS A 52 -7.62 2.95 1.60
N THR A 53 -6.74 3.93 1.48
CA THR A 53 -5.49 4.04 2.25
C THR A 53 -5.61 5.17 3.28
N PHE A 54 -4.67 5.24 4.23
CA PHE A 54 -4.56 6.40 5.10
C PHE A 54 -4.31 7.70 4.31
N GLY A 55 -3.69 7.63 3.12
CA GLY A 55 -3.48 8.79 2.24
C GLY A 55 -4.81 9.45 1.86
N HIS A 56 -5.80 8.66 1.46
CA HIS A 56 -7.15 9.16 1.19
C HIS A 56 -7.80 9.82 2.40
N VAL A 57 -7.64 9.20 3.57
CA VAL A 57 -8.20 9.72 4.83
C VAL A 57 -7.59 11.09 5.14
N PHE A 58 -6.27 11.22 5.06
CA PHE A 58 -5.57 12.48 5.31
C PHE A 58 -5.90 13.56 4.28
N GLN A 59 -5.95 13.21 2.99
CA GLN A 59 -6.40 14.16 1.95
C GLN A 59 -7.81 14.68 2.24
N SER A 60 -8.75 13.81 2.61
CA SER A 60 -10.13 14.22 2.94
C SER A 60 -10.20 15.14 4.17
N ALA A 61 -9.21 15.06 5.06
CA ALA A 61 -9.06 15.93 6.21
C ALA A 61 -8.27 17.22 5.92
N GLY A 62 -7.90 17.48 4.66
CA GLY A 62 -7.21 18.69 4.21
C GLY A 62 -5.69 18.65 4.32
N TYR A 63 -5.09 17.48 4.56
CA TYR A 63 -3.63 17.33 4.59
C TYR A 63 -3.05 17.25 3.18
N LYS A 64 -1.84 17.77 3.02
CA LYS A 64 -0.96 17.45 1.89
C LYS A 64 -0.22 16.15 2.18
N THR A 65 -0.24 15.24 1.22
CA THR A 65 0.29 13.88 1.42
C THR A 65 1.47 13.60 0.50
N ALA A 66 2.50 12.99 1.05
CA ALA A 66 3.67 12.58 0.27
C ALA A 66 4.14 11.18 0.67
N ILE A 67 4.77 10.46 -0.25
CA ILE A 67 5.43 9.18 0.02
C ILE A 67 6.80 9.12 -0.66
N ALA A 68 7.81 8.65 0.06
CA ALA A 68 9.16 8.51 -0.47
C ALA A 68 9.72 7.10 -0.22
N GLY A 69 10.55 6.63 -1.14
CA GLY A 69 11.19 5.33 -1.11
C GLY A 69 10.32 4.22 -1.70
N LYS A 70 10.51 2.99 -1.23
CA LYS A 70 9.91 1.82 -1.89
C LYS A 70 8.37 1.79 -1.76
N TRP A 71 7.65 1.73 -2.89
CA TRP A 71 6.20 1.47 -2.93
C TRP A 71 5.88 -0.03 -2.84
N HIS A 72 6.35 -0.82 -3.82
CA HIS A 72 6.18 -2.28 -3.93
C HIS A 72 4.75 -2.80 -4.16
N LEU A 73 3.78 -1.92 -4.41
CA LEU A 73 2.37 -2.28 -4.58
C LEU A 73 1.85 -1.83 -5.93
N GLY A 74 2.65 -2.01 -6.98
CA GLY A 74 2.46 -1.23 -8.18
C GLY A 74 3.48 -1.39 -9.30
N ASP A 75 2.98 -1.53 -10.52
CA ASP A 75 3.68 -1.32 -11.78
C ASP A 75 3.43 0.12 -12.26
N PHE A 76 4.46 0.96 -12.18
CA PHE A 76 4.38 2.38 -12.55
C PHE A 76 4.44 2.64 -14.05
N GLU A 77 4.91 1.68 -14.86
CA GLU A 77 4.85 1.80 -16.32
C GLU A 77 3.41 1.64 -16.79
N ARG A 78 2.68 0.70 -16.20
CA ARG A 78 1.27 0.45 -16.52
C ARG A 78 0.29 1.38 -15.81
N TYR A 79 0.64 1.82 -14.59
CA TYR A 79 -0.22 2.63 -13.73
C TYR A 79 0.56 3.81 -13.13
N PRO A 80 0.92 4.83 -13.93
CA PRO A 80 1.74 5.95 -13.47
C PRO A 80 1.07 6.74 -12.32
N ASP A 81 -0.26 6.89 -12.37
CA ASP A 81 -1.01 7.69 -11.40
C ASP A 81 -1.44 6.89 -10.14
N GLN A 82 -0.87 5.70 -9.90
CA GLN A 82 -1.37 4.84 -8.82
C GLN A 82 -1.20 5.48 -7.44
N LEU A 83 -0.15 6.28 -7.22
CA LEU A 83 0.06 6.91 -5.92
C LEU A 83 -0.96 8.02 -5.66
N ALA A 84 -1.21 8.86 -6.66
CA ALA A 84 -2.24 9.89 -6.61
C ALA A 84 -3.63 9.27 -6.38
N SER A 85 -3.95 8.19 -7.10
CA SER A 85 -5.21 7.44 -6.88
C SER A 85 -5.29 6.71 -5.54
N HIS A 86 -4.17 6.58 -4.81
CA HIS A 86 -4.12 6.08 -3.44
C HIS A 86 -3.84 7.16 -2.39
N GLY A 87 -4.10 8.43 -2.75
CA GLY A 87 -4.14 9.54 -1.83
C GLY A 87 -2.79 10.13 -1.44
N PHE A 88 -1.79 10.05 -2.33
CA PHE A 88 -0.48 10.70 -2.18
C PHE A 88 -0.29 11.75 -3.27
N ASP A 89 -0.25 13.03 -2.88
CA ASP A 89 -0.09 14.18 -3.80
C ASP A 89 1.31 14.20 -4.43
N GLU A 90 2.34 13.93 -3.62
CA GLU A 90 3.74 13.99 -4.03
C GLU A 90 4.46 12.67 -3.77
N HIS A 91 5.48 12.36 -4.58
CA HIS A 91 6.25 11.15 -4.38
C HIS A 91 7.66 11.18 -4.97
N CYS A 92 8.53 10.36 -4.36
CA CYS A 92 9.88 10.08 -4.83
C CYS A 92 10.16 8.59 -4.60
N LEU A 93 10.08 7.78 -5.66
CA LEU A 93 10.17 6.31 -5.58
C LEU A 93 11.46 5.76 -6.18
#